data_AF-A0A832A461-F1
#
_entry.id   AF-A0A832A461-F1
#
_cell.length_a   1.000
_cell.length_b   1.000
_cell.length_c   1.000
_cell.angle_alpha   90.00
_cell.angle_beta   90.00
_cell.angle_gamma   90.00
#
_symmetry.space_group_name_H-M   'P 1'
#
loop_
_entity.id
_entity.type
_entity.pdbx_description
1 polymer ?
#
loop_
_entity_poly.entity_id
_entity_poly.type
_entity_poly.pdbx_seq_one_letter_code
_entity_poly.pdbx_strand_id
1 'polypeptide(L)'
;MRARAPGKIFNGRIRGSAPKRHGKTEETVERRHEEARRRGVRLFFTGVGGQGTLVATRLVGEAALAEGLSASMSEIHGMAQRGGVVESSVVVGDIRAPIVAEAQADVLVAFEPLEALRALNRCHAQTKAVVSTSPIVPFTVAAGQGTYPNLDDVLRELKDKLAAVVALDAEALAREAGSVRAANMVVMGAVAAMDVLPIAKATWDACLRKLFPPKLYDLNQRAFDAGFAHARP
;
A
#
# COMPACT_ATOMS: atom_id res chain seq x y z
N MET A 1 85.46 30.77 20.22
CA MET A 1 84.49 29.66 20.08
C MET A 1 83.74 29.53 21.40
N ARG A 2 82.49 30.01 21.48
CA ARG A 2 81.66 30.06 22.71
C ARG A 2 80.46 29.10 22.62
N ALA A 3 80.32 28.30 23.68
CA ALA A 3 79.14 27.97 24.50
C ALA A 3 77.80 27.41 23.94
N ARG A 4 77.37 26.35 24.66
CA ARG A 4 76.06 25.68 24.95
C ARG A 4 74.69 26.29 24.54
N ALA A 5 73.73 25.34 24.35
CA ALA A 5 72.26 25.38 24.09
C ALA A 5 71.39 26.16 25.13
N PRO A 6 70.01 26.22 25.13
CA PRO A 6 68.93 25.57 24.29
C PRO A 6 67.65 26.44 23.96
N GLY A 7 66.63 25.90 23.23
CA GLY A 7 65.19 26.17 23.46
C GLY A 7 64.21 26.72 22.36
N LYS A 8 63.15 25.93 22.05
CA LYS A 8 61.67 26.23 21.98
C LYS A 8 60.95 27.04 20.85
N ILE A 9 59.95 26.36 20.22
CA ILE A 9 58.47 26.68 20.06
C ILE A 9 57.88 27.48 18.85
N PHE A 10 56.87 26.85 18.18
CA PHE A 10 55.67 27.32 17.38
C PHE A 10 55.87 28.21 16.12
N ASN A 11 55.08 28.20 15.03
CA ASN A 11 53.62 28.06 14.83
C ASN A 11 53.30 27.82 13.32
N GLY A 12 52.15 27.23 12.95
CA GLY A 12 51.65 27.24 11.56
C GLY A 12 50.69 26.11 11.17
N ARG A 13 49.42 26.25 11.55
CA ARG A 13 48.30 25.31 11.34
C ARG A 13 47.50 25.72 10.09
N ILE A 14 47.15 24.79 9.19
CA ILE A 14 45.90 24.90 8.41
C ILE A 14 45.18 23.54 8.47
N ARG A 15 44.08 23.53 9.23
CA ARG A 15 43.05 22.49 9.22
C ARG A 15 42.11 22.80 8.06
N GLY A 16 42.05 21.93 7.05
CA GLY A 16 40.92 21.86 6.13
C GLY A 16 39.93 20.83 6.65
N SER A 17 38.98 21.23 7.51
CA SER A 17 37.83 20.40 7.82
C SER A 17 36.84 20.49 6.65
N ALA A 18 36.71 19.42 5.88
CA ALA A 18 35.59 19.28 4.96
C ALA A 18 34.27 19.33 5.76
N PRO A 19 33.24 20.03 5.29
CA PRO A 19 31.97 20.08 5.99
C PRO A 19 31.32 18.68 5.93
N LYS A 20 31.12 18.06 7.09
CA LYS A 20 30.18 16.93 7.24
C LYS A 20 28.76 17.47 6.99
N ARG A 21 28.34 17.48 5.73
CA ARG A 21 26.93 17.39 5.34
C ARG A 21 26.67 15.92 4.99
N HIS A 22 25.42 15.47 5.11
CA HIS A 22 24.92 14.08 5.00
C HIS A 22 24.89 13.32 6.34
N GLY A 23 23.88 13.61 7.16
CA GLY A 23 23.61 12.83 8.38
C GLY A 23 22.23 13.11 8.98
N LYS A 24 21.70 14.32 8.83
CA LYS A 24 20.38 14.69 9.39
C LYS A 24 19.18 14.15 8.61
N THR A 25 19.32 13.89 7.31
CA THR A 25 18.21 13.50 6.45
C THR A 25 17.88 12.01 6.57
N GLU A 26 18.90 11.15 6.63
CA GLU A 26 18.75 9.68 6.78
C GLU A 26 18.23 9.31 8.18
N GLU A 27 18.76 9.93 9.24
CA GLU A 27 18.35 9.70 10.63
C GLU A 27 16.87 10.10 10.87
N THR A 28 16.34 11.06 10.10
CA THR A 28 14.92 11.46 10.17
C THR A 28 14.00 10.47 9.43
N VAL A 29 14.50 9.82 8.37
CA VAL A 29 13.75 8.81 7.61
C VAL A 29 13.70 7.49 8.38
N GLU A 30 14.83 7.02 8.91
CA GLU A 30 14.89 5.82 9.75
C GLU A 30 13.98 5.94 10.98
N ARG A 31 13.97 7.10 11.65
CA ARG A 31 13.10 7.34 12.81
C ARG A 31 11.62 7.36 12.45
N ARG A 32 11.25 7.91 11.28
CA ARG A 32 9.86 7.86 10.77
C ARG A 32 9.45 6.43 10.42
N HIS A 33 10.35 5.64 9.85
CA HIS A 33 10.10 4.23 9.57
C HIS A 33 9.95 3.44 10.87
N GLU A 34 10.76 3.73 11.89
CA GLU A 34 10.67 3.09 13.21
C GLU A 34 9.40 3.49 14.00
N GLU A 35 8.95 4.75 13.91
CA GLU A 35 7.65 5.19 14.44
C GLU A 35 6.47 4.57 13.67
N ALA A 36 6.56 4.46 12.34
CA ALA A 36 5.56 3.76 11.53
C ALA A 36 5.48 2.27 11.89
N ARG A 37 6.64 1.62 12.12
CA ARG A 37 6.74 0.25 12.64
C ARG A 37 6.04 0.10 14.00
N ARG A 38 6.12 1.12 14.87
CA ARG A 38 5.48 1.13 16.20
C ARG A 38 3.99 1.48 16.20
N ARG A 39 3.51 2.33 15.29
CA ARG A 39 2.10 2.79 15.28
C ARG A 39 1.15 1.77 14.64
N GLY A 40 1.68 0.93 13.75
CA GLY A 40 0.93 -0.05 12.98
C GLY A 40 -0.01 0.59 11.95
N VAL A 41 -0.45 -0.20 10.98
CA VAL A 41 -1.28 0.24 9.84
C VAL A 41 -2.41 -0.75 9.63
N ARG A 42 -3.64 -0.24 9.52
CA ARG A 42 -4.86 -1.01 9.26
C ARG A 42 -5.29 -0.82 7.82
N LEU A 43 -5.27 -1.91 7.05
CA LEU A 43 -5.75 -1.95 5.68
C LEU A 43 -7.09 -2.69 5.66
N PHE A 44 -8.13 -2.03 5.15
CA PHE A 44 -9.42 -2.63 4.90
C PHE A 44 -9.59 -2.89 3.40
N PHE A 45 -9.80 -4.14 3.04
CA PHE A 45 -9.99 -4.60 1.68
C PHE A 45 -11.45 -4.88 1.44
N THR A 46 -11.98 -4.40 0.33
CA THR A 46 -13.36 -4.66 -0.09
C THR A 46 -13.45 -4.90 -1.59
N GLY A 47 -14.41 -5.73 -1.99
CA GLY A 47 -14.70 -6.00 -3.38
C GLY A 47 -15.73 -7.10 -3.53
N VAL A 48 -15.79 -7.68 -4.72
CA VAL A 48 -16.71 -8.75 -5.09
C VAL A 48 -15.95 -10.07 -5.22
N GLY A 49 -16.61 -11.18 -4.87
CA GLY A 49 -16.06 -12.52 -5.01
C GLY A 49 -15.49 -12.79 -6.41
N GLY A 50 -14.23 -13.24 -6.47
CA GLY A 50 -13.50 -13.52 -7.72
C GLY A 50 -12.44 -12.48 -8.10
N GLN A 51 -12.39 -11.32 -7.43
CA GLN A 51 -11.42 -10.27 -7.73
C GLN A 51 -10.02 -10.48 -7.12
N GLY A 52 -9.78 -11.60 -6.42
CA GLY A 52 -8.44 -11.94 -5.93
C GLY A 52 -8.02 -11.22 -4.64
N THR A 53 -8.97 -10.80 -3.80
CA THR A 53 -8.74 -10.18 -2.48
C THR A 53 -7.79 -11.00 -1.60
N LEU A 54 -7.97 -12.33 -1.54
CA LEU A 54 -7.11 -13.22 -0.73
C LEU A 54 -5.65 -13.24 -1.18
N VAL A 55 -5.42 -13.16 -2.49
CA VAL A 55 -4.07 -13.11 -3.04
C VAL A 55 -3.43 -11.76 -2.69
N ALA A 56 -4.22 -10.68 -2.74
CA ALA A 56 -3.78 -9.34 -2.38
C ALA A 56 -3.44 -9.22 -0.88
N THR A 57 -4.32 -9.68 0.02
CA THR A 57 -4.09 -9.64 1.48
C THR A 57 -2.88 -10.48 1.86
N ARG A 58 -2.75 -11.68 1.28
CA ARG A 58 -1.58 -12.53 1.47
C ARG A 58 -0.29 -11.85 1.03
N LEU A 59 -0.28 -11.16 -0.11
CA LEU A 59 0.90 -10.43 -0.57
C LEU A 59 1.36 -9.38 0.47
N VAL A 60 0.42 -8.64 1.06
CA VAL A 60 0.73 -7.68 2.13
C VAL A 60 1.32 -8.38 3.34
N GLY A 61 0.69 -9.45 3.81
CA GLY A 61 1.15 -10.21 4.97
C GLY A 61 2.57 -10.76 4.78
N GLU A 62 2.84 -11.41 3.64
CA GLU A 62 4.15 -11.97 3.32
C GLU A 62 5.22 -10.88 3.20
N ALA A 63 4.89 -9.73 2.57
CA ALA A 63 5.81 -8.61 2.45
C ALA A 63 6.12 -7.95 3.80
N ALA A 64 5.11 -7.80 4.67
CA ALA A 64 5.29 -7.29 6.02
C ALA A 64 6.19 -8.22 6.87
N LEU A 65 5.94 -9.52 6.82
CA LEU A 65 6.77 -10.51 7.53
C LEU A 65 8.21 -10.53 7.03
N ALA A 66 8.42 -10.36 5.72
CA ALA A 66 9.76 -10.28 5.13
C ALA A 66 10.57 -9.06 5.59
N GLU A 67 9.89 -7.96 5.99
CA GLU A 67 10.51 -6.77 6.60
C GLU A 67 10.65 -6.87 8.13
N GLY A 68 10.32 -8.03 8.72
CA GLY A 68 10.35 -8.25 10.17
C GLY A 68 9.21 -7.58 10.93
N LEU A 69 8.12 -7.22 10.26
CA LEU A 69 6.92 -6.66 10.87
C LEU A 69 5.96 -7.77 11.29
N SER A 70 5.20 -7.55 12.36
CA SER A 70 4.02 -8.36 12.65
C SER A 70 2.93 -8.08 11.62
N ALA A 71 2.21 -9.12 11.21
CA ALA A 71 1.03 -9.00 10.39
C ALA A 71 -0.06 -9.96 10.88
N SER A 72 -1.30 -9.49 10.89
CA SER A 72 -2.49 -10.30 11.15
C SER A 72 -3.52 -10.05 10.06
N MET A 73 -4.21 -11.11 9.66
CA MET A 73 -5.25 -11.06 8.65
C MET A 73 -6.54 -11.60 9.24
N SER A 74 -7.65 -10.91 8.97
CA SER A 74 -8.99 -11.38 9.30
C SER A 74 -9.85 -11.27 8.07
N GLU A 75 -10.55 -12.33 7.73
CA GLU A 75 -11.31 -12.40 6.48
C GLU A 75 -12.74 -12.77 6.82
N ILE A 76 -13.67 -11.89 6.48
CA ILE A 76 -15.09 -12.15 6.61
C ILE A 76 -15.57 -12.61 5.24
N HIS A 77 -15.38 -13.91 5.00
CA HIS A 77 -16.00 -14.57 3.88
C HIS A 77 -17.49 -14.75 4.18
N GLY A 78 -18.34 -13.91 3.59
CA GLY A 78 -19.74 -14.32 3.39
C GLY A 78 -19.81 -15.58 2.50
N MET A 79 -21.00 -16.13 2.26
CA MET A 79 -21.23 -17.16 1.22
C MET A 79 -20.95 -16.68 -0.24
N ALA A 80 -20.18 -15.61 -0.39
CA ALA A 80 -19.94 -14.78 -1.55
C ALA A 80 -18.95 -15.39 -2.57
N GLN A 81 -19.00 -16.70 -2.81
CA GLN A 81 -18.27 -17.31 -3.93
C GLN A 81 -18.92 -17.02 -5.30
N ARG A 82 -20.13 -16.43 -5.31
CA ARG A 82 -20.88 -16.05 -6.51
C ARG A 82 -21.36 -14.60 -6.43
N GLY A 83 -20.46 -13.64 -6.66
CA GLY A 83 -20.83 -12.22 -6.85
C GLY A 83 -21.28 -11.47 -5.59
N GLY A 84 -21.00 -12.01 -4.39
CA GLY A 84 -21.26 -11.30 -3.13
C GLY A 84 -20.07 -10.45 -2.69
N VAL A 85 -20.30 -9.62 -1.67
CA VAL A 85 -19.28 -8.76 -1.06
C VAL A 85 -18.23 -9.61 -0.31
N VAL A 86 -16.97 -9.22 -0.46
CA VAL A 86 -15.82 -9.79 0.24
C VAL A 86 -15.14 -8.67 1.01
N GLU A 87 -15.06 -8.82 2.33
CA GLU A 87 -14.34 -7.91 3.23
C GLU A 87 -13.17 -8.64 3.89
N SER A 88 -12.00 -8.03 3.87
CA SER A 88 -10.81 -8.52 4.58
C SER A 88 -10.09 -7.38 5.28
N SER A 89 -9.46 -7.70 6.41
CA SER A 89 -8.61 -6.79 7.18
C SER A 89 -7.19 -7.32 7.15
N VAL A 90 -6.22 -6.45 6.87
CA VAL A 90 -4.80 -6.73 7.12
C VAL A 90 -4.28 -5.66 8.06
N VAL A 91 -3.67 -6.10 9.14
CA VAL A 91 -3.12 -5.24 10.17
C VAL A 91 -1.63 -5.51 10.26
N VAL A 92 -0.81 -4.48 10.08
CA VAL A 92 0.66 -4.56 10.09
C VAL A 92 1.21 -3.76 11.26
N GLY A 93 2.24 -4.26 11.94
CA GLY A 93 2.86 -3.62 13.12
C GLY A 93 2.19 -3.99 14.44
N ASP A 94 2.44 -3.21 15.49
CA ASP A 94 2.05 -3.52 16.88
C ASP A 94 0.56 -3.19 17.16
N ILE A 95 -0.34 -3.90 16.48
CA ILE A 95 -1.78 -3.81 16.70
C ILE A 95 -2.33 -5.22 16.96
N ARG A 96 -2.95 -5.40 18.12
CA ARG A 96 -3.46 -6.71 18.58
C ARG A 96 -4.84 -7.09 18.04
N ALA A 97 -5.62 -6.12 17.58
CA ALA A 97 -6.94 -6.37 17.01
C ALA A 97 -6.81 -6.69 15.51
N PRO A 98 -7.22 -7.89 15.05
CA PRO A 98 -7.03 -8.31 13.66
C PRO A 98 -8.13 -7.78 12.71
N ILE A 99 -9.20 -7.21 13.25
CA ILE A 99 -10.34 -6.67 12.51
C ILE A 99 -10.25 -5.15 12.50
N VAL A 100 -10.47 -4.54 11.34
CA VAL A 100 -10.66 -3.09 11.22
C VAL A 100 -12.09 -2.73 11.59
N ALA A 101 -12.26 -2.02 12.72
CA ALA A 101 -13.58 -1.57 13.16
C ALA A 101 -14.03 -0.31 12.39
N GLU A 102 -15.20 0.21 12.75
CA GLU A 102 -15.69 1.48 12.22
C GLU A 102 -14.69 2.62 12.46
N ALA A 103 -14.52 3.48 11.46
CA ALA A 103 -13.61 4.62 11.47
C ALA A 103 -12.15 4.30 11.88
N GLN A 104 -11.64 3.11 11.56
CA GLN A 104 -10.28 2.68 11.90
C GLN A 104 -9.37 2.35 10.70
N ALA A 105 -9.88 2.32 9.47
CA ALA A 105 -9.07 2.00 8.31
C ALA A 105 -8.05 3.12 8.03
N ASP A 106 -6.76 2.85 8.14
CA ASP A 106 -5.72 3.79 7.69
C ASP A 106 -5.64 3.79 6.15
N VAL A 107 -5.90 2.63 5.54
CA VAL A 107 -5.94 2.43 4.09
C VAL A 107 -7.21 1.68 3.69
N LEU A 108 -7.96 2.21 2.75
CA LEU A 108 -9.03 1.50 2.04
C LEU A 108 -8.49 0.95 0.72
N VAL A 109 -8.62 -0.35 0.49
CA VAL A 109 -8.26 -1.01 -0.76
C VAL A 109 -9.52 -1.60 -1.37
N ALA A 110 -10.08 -0.91 -2.36
CA ALA A 110 -11.32 -1.30 -2.99
C ALA A 110 -11.10 -1.81 -4.41
N PHE A 111 -11.52 -3.05 -4.66
CA PHE A 111 -11.48 -3.64 -6.00
C PHE A 111 -12.72 -3.29 -6.84
N GLU A 112 -13.71 -2.61 -6.26
CA GLU A 112 -14.97 -2.27 -6.90
C GLU A 112 -15.51 -0.93 -6.34
N PRO A 113 -16.01 0.01 -7.17
CA PRO A 113 -16.37 1.37 -6.72
C PRO A 113 -17.55 1.45 -5.74
N LEU A 114 -18.62 0.69 -5.96
CA LEU A 114 -19.77 0.67 -5.05
C LEU A 114 -19.38 0.07 -3.69
N GLU A 115 -18.50 -0.93 -3.68
CA GLU A 115 -17.96 -1.48 -2.45
C GLU A 115 -17.05 -0.50 -1.71
N ALA A 116 -16.31 0.36 -2.42
CA ALA A 116 -15.58 1.48 -1.81
C ALA A 116 -16.52 2.43 -1.06
N LEU A 117 -17.66 2.78 -1.68
CA LEU A 117 -18.67 3.65 -1.08
C LEU A 117 -19.28 3.02 0.18
N ARG A 118 -19.61 1.72 0.12
CA ARG A 118 -20.14 0.96 1.27
C ARG A 118 -19.16 0.88 2.44
N ALA A 119 -17.86 0.82 2.15
CA ALA A 119 -16.80 0.75 3.14
C ALA A 119 -16.46 2.09 3.82
N LEU A 120 -17.12 3.20 3.46
CA LEU A 120 -16.86 4.52 4.07
C LEU A 120 -17.03 4.52 5.60
N ASN A 121 -17.92 3.69 6.16
CA ASN A 121 -18.10 3.57 7.61
C ASN A 121 -16.86 2.98 8.33
N ARG A 122 -15.99 2.25 7.61
CA ARG A 122 -14.70 1.77 8.14
C ARG A 122 -13.63 2.86 8.14
N CYS A 123 -13.84 3.93 7.38
CA CYS A 123 -12.84 4.97 7.14
C CYS A 123 -12.99 6.16 8.09
N HIS A 124 -11.87 6.85 8.34
CA HIS A 124 -11.82 8.14 9.02
C HIS A 124 -11.23 9.21 8.10
N ALA A 125 -11.25 10.48 8.50
CA ALA A 125 -10.81 11.60 7.66
C ALA A 125 -9.32 11.60 7.25
N GLN A 126 -8.52 10.68 7.80
CA GLN A 126 -7.09 10.52 7.45
C GLN A 126 -6.83 9.24 6.63
N THR A 127 -7.87 8.46 6.35
CA THR A 127 -7.78 7.27 5.50
C THR A 127 -7.34 7.69 4.10
N LYS A 128 -6.42 6.92 3.53
CA LYS A 128 -6.11 7.00 2.10
C LYS A 128 -6.73 5.80 1.38
N ALA A 129 -7.15 5.97 0.13
CA ALA A 129 -7.80 4.90 -0.63
C ALA A 129 -7.09 4.59 -1.95
N VAL A 130 -7.06 3.31 -2.31
CA VAL A 130 -6.87 2.84 -3.68
C VAL A 130 -8.19 2.23 -4.15
N VAL A 131 -8.69 2.68 -5.29
CA VAL A 131 -9.99 2.26 -5.81
C VAL A 131 -9.85 1.87 -7.27
N SER A 132 -10.16 0.60 -7.57
CA SER A 132 -10.40 0.17 -8.95
C SER A 132 -11.69 0.79 -9.45
N THR A 133 -11.66 1.41 -10.63
CA THR A 133 -12.82 2.09 -11.23
C THR A 133 -13.70 1.17 -12.08
N SER A 134 -13.35 -0.11 -12.20
CA SER A 134 -14.11 -1.10 -12.98
C SER A 134 -15.35 -1.58 -12.20
N PRO A 135 -16.59 -1.28 -12.66
CA PRO A 135 -17.80 -1.60 -11.91
C PRO A 135 -18.22 -3.07 -12.10
N ILE A 136 -18.75 -3.67 -11.04
CA ILE A 136 -19.44 -4.97 -11.11
C ILE A 136 -20.88 -4.76 -10.71
N VAL A 137 -21.78 -4.79 -11.70
CA VAL A 137 -23.20 -4.54 -11.49
C VAL A 137 -23.81 -5.64 -10.61
N PRO A 138 -24.34 -5.32 -9.41
CA PRO A 138 -25.00 -6.32 -8.57
C PRO A 138 -26.26 -6.88 -9.24
N PHE A 139 -26.60 -8.13 -8.93
CA PHE A 139 -27.78 -8.79 -9.50
C PHE A 139 -29.07 -7.97 -9.31
N THR A 140 -29.26 -7.34 -8.15
CA THR A 140 -30.44 -6.52 -7.85
C THR A 140 -30.56 -5.32 -8.81
N VAL A 141 -29.44 -4.67 -9.15
CA VAL A 141 -29.42 -3.59 -10.15
C VAL A 141 -29.70 -4.14 -11.55
N ALA A 142 -29.07 -5.26 -11.92
CA ALA A 142 -29.32 -5.90 -13.21
C ALA A 142 -30.79 -6.36 -13.38
N ALA A 143 -31.46 -6.74 -12.29
CA ALA A 143 -32.87 -7.08 -12.24
C ALA A 143 -33.81 -5.86 -12.19
N GLY A 144 -33.29 -4.64 -12.27
CA GLY A 144 -34.06 -3.39 -12.26
C GLY A 144 -34.57 -2.98 -10.86
N GLN A 145 -34.06 -3.58 -9.79
CA GLN A 145 -34.45 -3.31 -8.40
C GLN A 145 -33.62 -2.18 -7.76
N GLY A 146 -32.79 -1.49 -8.55
CA GLY A 146 -31.97 -0.37 -8.11
C GLY A 146 -31.11 0.17 -9.25
N THR A 147 -30.34 1.21 -8.95
CA THR A 147 -29.43 1.84 -9.91
C THR A 147 -28.01 1.79 -9.39
N TYR A 148 -27.06 1.42 -10.25
CA TYR A 148 -25.65 1.58 -9.94
C TYR A 148 -25.31 3.08 -9.97
N PRO A 149 -24.66 3.64 -8.93
CA PRO A 149 -24.35 5.07 -8.88
C PRO A 149 -23.37 5.47 -9.99
N ASN A 150 -23.41 6.73 -10.42
CA ASN A 150 -22.42 7.23 -11.36
C ASN A 150 -21.02 7.20 -10.71
N LEU A 151 -20.01 6.78 -11.47
CA LEU A 151 -18.63 6.65 -10.99
C LEU A 151 -18.07 7.99 -10.49
N ASP A 152 -18.34 9.10 -11.17
CA ASP A 152 -17.85 10.43 -10.76
C ASP A 152 -18.45 10.86 -9.42
N ASP A 153 -19.71 10.49 -9.16
CA ASP A 153 -20.37 10.75 -7.88
C ASP A 153 -19.74 9.93 -6.76
N VAL A 154 -19.45 8.64 -7.02
CA VAL A 154 -18.73 7.78 -6.08
C VAL A 154 -17.36 8.35 -5.76
N LEU A 155 -16.57 8.69 -6.78
CA LEU A 155 -15.22 9.23 -6.59
C LEU A 155 -15.23 10.59 -5.88
N ARG A 156 -16.23 11.44 -6.13
CA ARG A 156 -16.41 12.71 -5.41
C ARG A 156 -16.68 12.47 -3.93
N GLU A 157 -17.64 11.60 -3.60
CA GLU A 157 -17.97 11.29 -2.19
C GLU A 157 -16.75 10.73 -1.43
N LEU A 158 -15.96 9.86 -2.08
CA LEU A 158 -14.71 9.35 -1.50
C LEU A 158 -13.68 10.46 -1.28
N LYS A 159 -13.48 11.34 -2.25
CA LYS A 159 -12.52 12.47 -2.14
C LYS A 159 -12.93 13.49 -1.08
N ASP A 160 -14.23 13.68 -0.87
CA ASP A 160 -14.76 14.61 0.13
C ASP A 160 -14.57 14.09 1.57
N LYS A 161 -14.53 12.76 1.76
CA LYS A 161 -14.41 12.14 3.10
C LYS A 161 -13.02 11.63 3.46
N LEU A 162 -12.16 11.37 2.48
CA LEU A 162 -10.87 10.69 2.67
C LEU A 162 -9.70 11.64 2.38
N ALA A 163 -8.55 11.40 3.01
CA ALA A 163 -7.39 12.27 2.87
C ALA A 163 -6.74 12.21 1.48
N ALA A 164 -6.82 11.05 0.83
CA ALA A 164 -6.34 10.87 -0.54
C ALA A 164 -7.08 9.70 -1.20
N VAL A 165 -7.33 9.81 -2.50
CA VAL A 165 -7.95 8.74 -3.31
C VAL A 165 -7.15 8.56 -4.59
N VAL A 166 -6.53 7.38 -4.73
CA VAL A 166 -5.91 6.92 -5.97
C VAL A 166 -6.95 6.06 -6.69
N ALA A 167 -7.51 6.59 -7.77
CA ALA A 167 -8.45 5.87 -8.63
C ALA A 167 -7.73 5.40 -9.91
N LEU A 168 -7.93 4.15 -10.29
CA LEU A 168 -7.34 3.58 -11.50
C LEU A 168 -8.25 2.53 -12.15
N ASP A 169 -8.19 2.41 -13.48
CA ASP A 169 -8.82 1.30 -14.18
C ASP A 169 -7.92 0.08 -14.12
N ALA A 170 -8.06 -0.69 -13.04
CA ALA A 170 -7.21 -1.85 -12.77
C ALA A 170 -7.38 -2.94 -13.83
N GLU A 171 -8.56 -3.11 -14.40
CA GLU A 171 -8.79 -4.07 -15.47
C GLU A 171 -8.12 -3.64 -16.79
N ALA A 172 -8.20 -2.36 -17.15
CA ALA A 172 -7.52 -1.84 -18.34
C ALA A 172 -6.00 -2.02 -18.23
N LEU A 173 -5.40 -1.58 -17.12
CA LEU A 173 -3.96 -1.72 -16.88
C LEU A 173 -3.52 -3.20 -16.84
N ALA A 174 -4.33 -4.08 -16.23
CA ALA A 174 -4.03 -5.51 -16.22
C ALA A 174 -4.16 -6.15 -17.61
N ARG A 175 -5.10 -5.69 -18.43
CA ARG A 175 -5.26 -6.13 -19.81
C ARG A 175 -4.05 -5.76 -20.64
N GLU A 176 -3.52 -4.54 -20.49
CA GLU A 176 -2.27 -4.10 -21.12
C GLU A 176 -1.06 -4.95 -20.66
N ALA A 177 -1.02 -5.33 -19.38
CA ALA A 177 0.00 -6.25 -18.85
C ALA A 177 -0.12 -7.68 -19.40
N GLY A 178 -1.30 -8.05 -19.92
CA GLY A 178 -1.57 -9.28 -20.65
C GLY A 178 -2.79 -10.08 -20.17
N SER A 179 -3.42 -9.73 -19.05
CA SER A 179 -4.63 -10.40 -18.57
C SER A 179 -5.36 -9.60 -17.49
N VAL A 180 -6.67 -9.40 -17.67
CA VAL A 180 -7.57 -8.82 -16.66
C VAL A 180 -7.55 -9.56 -15.32
N ARG A 181 -7.15 -10.84 -15.30
CA ARG A 181 -7.02 -11.63 -14.05
C ARG A 181 -5.94 -11.10 -13.11
N ALA A 182 -5.03 -10.25 -13.59
CA ALA A 182 -4.00 -9.61 -12.79
C ALA A 182 -4.41 -8.22 -12.23
N ALA A 183 -5.68 -7.83 -12.36
CA ALA A 183 -6.18 -6.53 -11.88
C ALA A 183 -5.91 -6.27 -10.39
N ASN A 184 -5.97 -7.32 -9.56
CA ASN A 184 -5.62 -7.21 -8.15
C ASN A 184 -4.16 -6.80 -7.94
N MET A 185 -3.24 -7.25 -8.80
CA MET A 185 -1.83 -6.86 -8.71
C MET A 185 -1.62 -5.40 -9.12
N VAL A 186 -2.40 -4.86 -10.06
CA VAL A 186 -2.38 -3.43 -10.36
C VAL A 186 -2.77 -2.61 -9.12
N VAL A 187 -3.88 -2.98 -8.46
CA VAL A 187 -4.30 -2.33 -7.20
C VAL A 187 -3.20 -2.44 -6.14
N MET A 188 -2.56 -3.61 -5.99
CA MET A 188 -1.48 -3.78 -5.02
C MET A 188 -0.23 -2.97 -5.35
N GLY A 189 0.09 -2.80 -6.62
CA GLY A 189 1.15 -1.90 -7.07
C GLY A 189 0.88 -0.46 -6.62
N ALA A 190 -0.36 0.00 -6.79
CA ALA A 190 -0.78 1.31 -6.34
C ALA A 190 -0.70 1.46 -4.81
N VAL A 191 -1.11 0.44 -4.04
CA VAL A 191 -0.96 0.42 -2.57
C VAL A 191 0.51 0.54 -2.16
N ALA A 192 1.41 -0.19 -2.81
CA ALA A 192 2.85 -0.13 -2.52
C ALA A 192 3.46 1.24 -2.84
N ALA A 193 2.98 1.94 -3.87
CA ALA A 193 3.47 3.28 -4.24
C ALA A 193 3.05 4.38 -3.27
N MET A 194 1.98 4.19 -2.49
CA MET A 194 1.51 5.16 -1.50
C MET A 194 2.44 5.34 -0.29
N ASP A 195 3.42 4.43 -0.13
CA ASP A 195 4.42 4.44 0.95
C ASP A 195 3.78 4.54 2.35
N VAL A 196 2.62 3.89 2.50
CA VAL A 196 1.87 3.82 3.76
C VAL A 196 2.35 2.69 4.65
N LEU A 197 3.00 1.69 4.07
CA LEU A 197 3.60 0.56 4.75
C LEU A 197 5.12 0.71 4.69
N PRO A 198 5.87 0.47 5.79
CA PRO A 198 7.32 0.51 5.79
C PRO A 198 7.92 -0.74 5.14
N ILE A 199 7.58 -0.97 3.86
CA ILE A 199 7.96 -2.13 3.06
C ILE A 199 8.59 -1.65 1.77
N ALA A 200 9.84 -2.04 1.53
CA ALA A 200 10.55 -1.64 0.33
C ALA A 200 9.93 -2.28 -0.93
N LYS A 201 9.94 -1.55 -2.07
CA LYS A 201 9.48 -2.10 -3.37
C LYS A 201 10.15 -3.45 -3.70
N ALA A 202 11.45 -3.57 -3.44
CA ALA A 202 12.19 -4.80 -3.67
C ALA A 202 11.62 -5.99 -2.89
N THR A 203 11.07 -5.76 -1.69
CA THR A 203 10.43 -6.79 -0.88
C THR A 203 9.10 -7.22 -1.49
N TRP A 204 8.29 -6.28 -1.98
CA TRP A 204 7.09 -6.61 -2.77
C TRP A 204 7.43 -7.47 -3.99
N ASP A 205 8.44 -7.08 -4.78
CA ASP A 205 8.88 -7.80 -5.98
C ASP A 205 9.38 -9.22 -5.65
N ALA A 206 10.11 -9.38 -4.55
CA ALA A 206 10.55 -10.68 -4.05
C ALA A 206 9.37 -11.57 -3.61
N CYS A 207 8.37 -10.98 -2.95
CA CYS A 207 7.16 -11.70 -2.53
C CYS A 207 6.28 -12.11 -3.72
N LEU A 208 6.13 -11.27 -4.74
CA LEU A 208 5.45 -11.62 -6.00
C LEU A 208 6.08 -12.86 -6.64
N ARG A 209 7.41 -12.92 -6.67
CA ARG A 209 8.16 -14.06 -7.23
C ARG A 209 7.93 -15.37 -6.48
N LYS A 210 7.69 -15.30 -5.16
CA LYS A 210 7.35 -16.46 -4.34
C LYS A 210 5.87 -16.85 -4.46
N LEU A 211 5.00 -15.87 -4.57
CA LEU A 211 3.54 -16.04 -4.57
C LEU A 211 3.04 -16.67 -5.88
N PHE A 212 3.64 -16.30 -7.01
CA PHE A 212 3.20 -16.76 -8.32
C PHE A 212 4.14 -17.81 -8.92
N PRO A 213 3.60 -18.86 -9.58
CA PRO A 213 4.42 -19.80 -10.33
C PRO A 213 5.11 -19.09 -11.50
N PRO A 214 6.25 -19.62 -12.01
CA PRO A 214 7.05 -18.96 -13.05
C PRO A 214 6.23 -18.51 -14.29
N LYS A 215 5.24 -19.30 -14.70
CA LYS A 215 4.37 -18.99 -15.85
C LYS A 215 3.48 -17.76 -15.65
N LEU A 216 3.17 -17.40 -14.40
CA LEU A 216 2.29 -16.29 -14.06
C LEU A 216 3.06 -15.10 -13.47
N TYR A 217 4.31 -15.28 -13.06
CA TYR A 217 5.11 -14.25 -12.41
C TYR A 217 5.25 -13.00 -13.28
N ASP A 218 5.77 -13.12 -14.50
CA ASP A 218 6.07 -11.95 -15.35
C ASP A 218 4.83 -11.12 -15.66
N LEU A 219 3.68 -11.78 -15.85
CA LEU A 219 2.38 -11.12 -16.04
C LEU A 219 1.99 -10.31 -14.80
N ASN A 220 2.03 -10.93 -13.62
CA ASN A 220 1.64 -10.29 -12.37
C ASN A 220 2.62 -9.18 -11.95
N GLN A 221 3.91 -9.36 -12.22
CA GLN A 221 4.94 -8.35 -11.99
C GLN A 221 4.69 -7.11 -12.86
N ARG A 222 4.42 -7.28 -14.17
CA ARG A 222 4.07 -6.14 -15.04
C ARG A 222 2.80 -5.41 -14.58
N ALA A 223 1.77 -6.16 -14.18
CA ALA A 223 0.54 -5.58 -13.65
C ALA A 223 0.80 -4.77 -12.37
N PHE A 224 1.59 -5.32 -11.44
CA PHE A 224 2.02 -4.62 -10.23
C PHE A 224 2.81 -3.35 -10.55
N ASP A 225 3.79 -3.43 -11.44
CA ASP A 225 4.62 -2.28 -11.82
C ASP A 225 3.79 -1.18 -12.50
N ALA A 226 2.79 -1.54 -13.31
CA ALA A 226 1.86 -0.58 -13.92
C ALA A 226 1.05 0.19 -12.86
N GLY A 227 0.51 -0.53 -11.87
CA GLY A 227 -0.19 0.09 -10.75
C GLY A 227 0.72 0.98 -9.89
N PHE A 228 1.94 0.52 -9.64
CA PHE A 228 2.95 1.27 -8.89
C PHE A 228 3.31 2.58 -9.61
N ALA A 229 3.51 2.53 -10.93
CA ALA A 229 3.82 3.71 -11.73
C ALA A 229 2.65 4.71 -11.76
N HIS A 230 1.41 4.23 -11.88
CA HIS A 230 0.20 5.07 -11.93
C HIS A 230 -0.03 5.85 -10.64
N ALA A 231 0.30 5.26 -9.49
CA ALA A 231 0.03 5.83 -8.18
C ALA A 231 1.20 6.66 -7.60
N ARG A 232 2.34 6.74 -8.29
CA ARG A 232 3.43 7.63 -7.87
C ARG A 232 2.99 9.10 -8.05
N PRO A 233 3.17 9.94 -7.03
CA PRO A 233 2.92 11.38 -7.12
C PRO A 233 3.90 12.09 -8.06
#